data_AF-A0AAQ3UC53-F1
#
_entry.id   AF-A0AAQ3UC53-F1
#
_cell.length_a   1.000
_cell.length_b   1.000
_cell.length_c   1.000
_cell.angle_alpha   90.00
_cell.angle_beta   90.00
_cell.angle_gamma   90.00
#
_symmetry.space_group_name_H-M   'P 1'
#
loop_
_entity.id
_entity.type
_entity.pdbx_description
1 polymer ?
#
loop_
_entity_poly.entity_id
_entity_poly.type
_entity_poly.pdbx_seq_one_letter_code
_entity_poly.pdbx_strand_id
1 'polypeptide(L)'
;MHKPFSVYCDASRLGLGCVLMQEGKVIAYASRQPRDHEKNYPTHDLELAAMVHALKALPIRTKCDIYTDHKSLKYIFTQTELNMRQRRWLELIKDYDLEIHYHPGKANVVADALSRKSQISLLWARELPDELAIEFDRLSLGFLNNTEGTVSMEFEPTLEQEIRKGQLNDEKIKEIKELIKLDKAPGFRVDADGTVWHGDRICVPNIKSIRDLILREAHETAYSIHPGSEKMYQDLKQKFWWYGMKREVARICSFV
;
A
#
# COMPACT_ATOMS: atom_id res chain seq x y z
N MET A 1 21.63 8.83 12.48
CA MET A 1 20.72 8.24 13.49
C MET A 1 19.35 8.09 12.84
N HIS A 2 18.91 6.87 12.55
CA HIS A 2 17.52 6.65 12.14
C HIS A 2 16.61 6.94 13.34
N LYS A 3 15.61 7.79 13.14
CA LYS A 3 14.66 8.17 14.19
C LYS A 3 13.49 7.17 14.21
N PRO A 4 13.03 6.75 15.40
CA PRO A 4 12.00 5.71 15.51
C PRO A 4 10.67 6.21 14.97
N PHE A 5 9.92 5.29 14.37
CA PHE A 5 8.54 5.53 13.97
C PHE A 5 7.60 5.17 15.11
N SER A 6 6.45 5.85 15.18
CA SER A 6 5.38 5.54 16.13
C SER A 6 4.10 5.28 15.36
N VAL A 7 3.40 4.20 15.66
CA VAL A 7 2.15 3.82 15.03
C VAL A 7 1.05 3.85 16.07
N TYR A 8 -0.02 4.60 15.81
CA TYR A 8 -1.19 4.63 16.68
C TYR A 8 -2.31 3.83 16.03
N CYS A 9 -2.86 2.87 16.74
CA CYS A 9 -3.91 1.97 16.26
C CYS A 9 -5.17 2.12 17.12
N ASP A 10 -6.33 1.98 16.50
CA ASP A 10 -7.63 1.89 17.14
C ASP A 10 -8.56 1.02 16.32
N ALA A 11 -9.45 0.29 16.97
CA ALA A 11 -10.44 -0.53 16.29
C ALA A 11 -11.85 -0.27 16.80
N SER A 12 -12.79 -0.32 15.87
CA SER A 12 -14.20 -0.36 16.17
C SER A 12 -14.90 -1.40 15.30
N ARG A 13 -16.19 -1.61 15.54
CA ARG A 13 -17.03 -2.45 14.66
C ARG A 13 -17.22 -1.86 13.26
N LEU A 14 -16.93 -0.58 13.09
CA LEU A 14 -17.10 0.14 11.83
C LEU A 14 -15.81 0.19 11.00
N GLY A 15 -14.65 0.15 11.64
CA GLY A 15 -13.37 0.46 11.02
C GLY A 15 -12.19 0.03 11.87
N LEU A 16 -11.09 -0.28 11.19
CA LEU A 16 -9.75 -0.39 11.77
C LEU A 16 -8.99 0.85 11.33
N GLY A 17 -8.49 1.65 12.26
CA GLY A 17 -7.79 2.89 11.97
C GLY A 17 -6.36 2.86 12.50
N CYS A 18 -5.42 3.37 11.73
CA CYS A 18 -4.05 3.56 12.19
C CYS A 18 -3.33 4.76 11.55
N VAL A 19 -2.35 5.28 12.27
CA VAL A 19 -1.56 6.47 11.90
C VAL A 19 -0.09 6.21 12.13
N LEU A 20 0.73 6.41 11.09
CA LEU A 20 2.18 6.42 11.19
C LEU A 20 2.68 7.85 11.49
N MET A 21 3.52 7.97 12.50
CA MET A 21 4.13 9.22 12.92
C MET A 21 5.65 9.09 13.04
N GLN A 22 6.34 10.20 12.79
CA GLN A 22 7.77 10.36 13.10
C GLN A 22 8.00 11.80 13.53
N GLU A 23 8.73 12.00 14.64
CA GLU A 23 9.01 13.34 15.19
C GLU A 23 7.75 14.19 15.45
N GLY A 24 6.65 13.56 15.88
CA GLY A 24 5.38 14.25 16.12
C GLY A 24 4.64 14.70 14.85
N LYS A 25 5.15 14.36 13.67
CA LYS A 25 4.49 14.60 12.38
C LYS A 25 3.87 13.32 11.86
N VAL A 26 2.70 13.45 11.26
CA VAL A 26 2.07 12.35 10.53
C VAL A 26 2.81 12.10 9.23
N ILE A 27 3.06 10.83 8.94
CA ILE A 27 3.63 10.37 7.67
C ILE A 27 2.57 9.71 6.81
N ALA A 28 1.71 8.88 7.42
CA ALA A 28 0.67 8.16 6.69
C ALA A 28 -0.52 7.83 7.59
N TYR A 29 -1.69 7.73 6.97
CA TYR A 29 -2.91 7.20 7.56
C TYR A 29 -3.26 5.89 6.86
N ALA A 30 -3.82 4.94 7.59
CA ALA A 30 -4.45 3.78 6.99
C ALA A 30 -5.75 3.47 7.74
N SER A 31 -6.79 3.17 6.98
CA SER A 31 -8.07 2.74 7.52
C SER A 31 -8.74 1.76 6.57
N ARG A 32 -9.46 0.80 7.11
CA ARG A 32 -10.33 -0.09 6.34
C ARG A 32 -11.51 -0.55 7.17
N GLN A 33 -12.59 -0.94 6.50
CA GLN A 33 -13.69 -1.63 7.17
C GLN A 33 -13.27 -3.06 7.57
N PRO A 34 -13.75 -3.57 8.72
CA PRO A 34 -13.61 -4.98 9.04
C PRO A 34 -14.43 -5.82 8.05
N ARG A 35 -13.86 -6.95 7.61
CA ARG A 35 -14.57 -7.95 6.82
C ARG A 35 -15.74 -8.50 7.62
N ASP A 36 -16.74 -9.07 6.96
CA ASP A 36 -17.95 -9.55 7.65
C ASP A 36 -17.67 -10.56 8.76
N HIS A 37 -16.65 -11.42 8.59
CA HIS A 37 -16.22 -12.33 9.64
C HIS A 37 -15.45 -11.64 10.78
N GLU A 38 -14.75 -10.53 10.50
CA GLU A 38 -14.01 -9.74 11.51
C GLU A 38 -14.97 -8.94 12.40
N LYS A 39 -16.15 -8.53 11.90
CA LYS A 39 -17.17 -7.79 12.68
C LYS A 39 -17.63 -8.56 13.94
N ASN A 40 -17.54 -9.88 13.91
CA ASN A 40 -17.90 -10.77 15.01
C ASN A 40 -16.77 -11.00 16.01
N TYR A 41 -15.59 -10.40 15.78
CA TYR A 41 -14.46 -10.57 16.68
C TYR A 41 -14.70 -9.81 17.99
N PRO A 42 -14.23 -10.34 19.13
CA PRO A 42 -14.20 -9.58 20.37
C PRO A 42 -13.28 -8.37 20.22
N THR A 43 -13.52 -7.31 21.00
CA THR A 43 -12.80 -6.03 20.88
C THR A 43 -11.28 -6.19 20.90
N HIS A 44 -10.74 -7.06 21.76
CA HIS A 44 -9.30 -7.32 21.82
C HIS A 44 -8.73 -7.87 20.50
N ASP A 45 -9.49 -8.71 19.79
CA ASP A 45 -9.09 -9.26 18.49
C ASP A 45 -9.24 -8.22 17.38
N LEU A 46 -10.22 -7.31 17.48
CA LEU A 46 -10.35 -6.18 16.56
C LEU A 46 -9.16 -5.21 16.69
N GLU A 47 -8.77 -4.89 17.92
CA GLU A 47 -7.60 -4.07 18.22
C GLU A 47 -6.31 -4.70 17.68
N LEU A 48 -6.15 -6.02 17.86
CA LEU A 48 -5.03 -6.75 17.26
C LEU A 48 -5.11 -6.76 15.73
N ALA A 49 -6.31 -6.82 15.14
CA ALA A 49 -6.49 -6.71 13.70
C ALA A 49 -6.08 -5.33 13.17
N ALA A 50 -6.33 -4.25 13.91
CA ALA A 50 -5.87 -2.91 13.56
C ALA A 50 -4.34 -2.82 13.54
N MET A 51 -3.66 -3.44 14.52
CA MET A 51 -2.20 -3.54 14.51
C MET A 51 -1.66 -4.29 13.31
N VAL A 52 -2.24 -5.45 13.00
CA VAL A 52 -1.84 -6.27 11.83
C VAL A 52 -2.11 -5.52 10.52
N HIS A 53 -3.21 -4.77 10.45
CA HIS A 53 -3.49 -3.91 9.30
C HIS A 53 -2.42 -2.82 9.14
N ALA A 54 -2.06 -2.14 10.23
CA ALA A 54 -1.04 -1.10 10.24
C ALA A 54 0.31 -1.60 9.71
N LEU A 55 0.76 -2.77 10.18
CA LEU A 55 2.01 -3.38 9.75
C LEU A 55 2.03 -3.75 8.26
N LYS A 56 0.87 -4.11 7.69
CA LYS A 56 0.76 -4.47 6.27
C LYS A 56 0.59 -3.26 5.35
N ALA A 57 -0.04 -2.19 5.84
CA ALA A 57 -0.46 -1.05 5.02
C ALA A 57 0.53 0.12 5.08
N LEU A 58 1.23 0.30 6.20
CA LEU A 58 2.12 1.45 6.39
C LEU A 58 3.55 1.09 5.98
N PRO A 59 4.34 2.06 5.45
CA PRO A 59 5.70 1.83 4.98
C PRO A 59 6.71 1.74 6.14
N ILE A 60 6.50 0.79 7.06
CA ILE A 60 7.34 0.53 8.23
C ILE A 60 8.54 -0.30 7.77
N ARG A 61 9.73 0.31 7.76
CA ARG A 61 10.98 -0.33 7.28
C ARG A 61 12.07 -0.42 8.35
N THR A 62 11.88 0.21 9.49
CA THR A 62 12.84 0.26 10.61
C THR A 62 12.09 0.07 11.93
N LYS A 63 12.80 0.10 13.07
CA LYS A 63 12.19 0.04 14.40
C LYS A 63 10.99 0.98 14.52
N CYS A 64 9.86 0.44 14.97
CA CYS A 64 8.64 1.22 15.23
C CYS A 64 8.01 0.84 16.56
N ASP A 65 7.37 1.79 17.22
CA ASP A 65 6.64 1.55 18.45
C ASP A 65 5.14 1.62 18.16
N ILE A 66 4.37 0.59 18.52
CA ILE A 66 2.91 0.56 18.34
C ILE A 66 2.22 1.01 19.62
N TYR A 67 1.28 1.91 19.49
CA TYR A 67 0.43 2.46 20.54
C TYR A 67 -1.03 2.03 20.31
N THR A 68 -1.66 1.47 21.33
CA THR A 68 -3.09 1.08 21.34
C THR A 68 -3.71 1.49 22.67
N ASP A 69 -5.00 1.81 22.67
CA ASP A 69 -5.75 2.07 23.89
C ASP A 69 -6.22 0.80 24.61
N HIS A 70 -5.94 -0.38 24.03
CA HIS A 70 -6.29 -1.66 24.62
C HIS A 70 -5.16 -2.22 25.49
N LYS A 71 -5.22 -1.92 26.79
CA LYS A 71 -4.15 -2.25 27.78
C LYS A 71 -3.71 -3.72 27.81
N SER A 72 -4.59 -4.67 27.47
CA SER A 72 -4.21 -6.09 27.47
C SER A 72 -3.23 -6.45 26.34
N LEU A 73 -3.24 -5.72 25.22
CA LEU A 73 -2.40 -6.03 24.06
C LEU A 73 -0.92 -5.78 24.32
N LYS A 74 -0.59 -4.94 25.31
CA LYS A 74 0.77 -4.82 25.84
C LYS A 74 1.36 -6.18 26.27
N TYR A 75 0.52 -7.09 26.73
CA TYR A 75 0.93 -8.38 27.27
C TYR A 75 0.68 -9.55 26.31
N ILE A 76 0.31 -9.28 25.05
CA ILE A 76 -0.10 -10.31 24.07
C ILE A 76 0.99 -11.37 23.83
N PHE A 77 2.28 -10.98 23.89
CA PHE A 77 3.40 -11.91 23.75
C PHE A 77 3.62 -12.84 24.94
N THR A 78 3.07 -12.48 26.12
CA THR A 78 3.21 -13.22 27.38
C THR A 78 1.99 -14.07 27.72
N GLN A 79 0.92 -13.97 26.92
CA GLN A 79 -0.29 -14.75 27.14
C GLN A 79 -0.07 -16.23 26.79
N THR A 80 -0.46 -17.12 27.70
CA THR A 80 -0.31 -18.59 27.56
C THR A 80 -1.36 -19.20 26.64
N GLU A 81 -2.58 -18.65 26.61
CA GLU A 81 -3.70 -19.16 25.82
C GLU A 81 -4.03 -18.23 24.65
N LEU A 82 -3.40 -18.51 23.50
CA LEU A 82 -3.63 -17.79 22.26
C LEU A 82 -4.40 -18.66 21.27
N ASN A 83 -5.45 -18.11 20.66
CA ASN A 83 -6.17 -18.75 19.55
C ASN A 83 -5.28 -18.83 18.30
N MET A 84 -5.52 -19.79 17.39
CA MET A 84 -4.75 -19.95 16.14
C MET A 84 -4.65 -18.68 15.31
N ARG A 85 -5.70 -17.84 15.29
CA ARG A 85 -5.68 -16.53 14.63
C ARG A 85 -4.64 -15.59 15.26
N GLN A 86 -4.69 -15.42 16.57
CA GLN A 86 -3.76 -14.58 17.32
C GLN A 86 -2.32 -15.09 17.16
N ARG A 87 -2.10 -16.41 17.14
CA ARG A 87 -0.78 -16.99 16.87
C ARG A 87 -0.21 -16.59 15.52
N ARG A 88 -1.01 -16.74 14.44
CA ARG A 88 -0.61 -16.31 13.08
C ARG A 88 -0.30 -14.83 13.00
N TRP A 89 -1.08 -14.00 13.70
CA TRP A 89 -0.84 -12.56 13.76
C TRP A 89 0.42 -12.22 14.55
N LEU A 90 0.69 -12.93 15.65
CA LEU A 90 1.90 -12.74 16.44
C LEU A 90 3.16 -13.21 15.71
N GLU A 91 3.10 -14.25 14.89
CA GLU A 91 4.20 -14.62 13.99
C GLU A 91 4.56 -13.44 13.09
N LEU A 92 3.57 -12.83 12.45
CA LEU A 92 3.79 -11.64 11.62
C LEU A 92 4.35 -10.47 12.43
N ILE A 93 3.84 -10.20 13.63
CA ILE A 93 4.30 -9.06 14.45
C ILE A 93 5.74 -9.29 14.92
N LYS A 94 6.15 -10.53 15.23
CA LYS A 94 7.51 -10.87 15.66
C LYS A 94 8.57 -10.65 14.58
N ASP A 95 8.18 -10.62 13.31
CA ASP A 95 9.09 -10.32 12.20
C ASP A 95 9.50 -8.83 12.18
N TYR A 96 8.82 -7.96 12.94
CA TYR A 96 9.13 -6.55 13.06
C TYR A 96 9.87 -6.24 14.37
N ASP A 97 10.87 -5.36 14.30
CA ASP A 97 11.51 -4.78 15.47
C ASP A 97 10.58 -3.70 16.06
N LEU A 98 9.71 -4.10 16.99
CA LEU A 98 8.73 -3.21 17.59
C LEU A 98 8.41 -3.51 19.06
N GLU A 99 7.91 -2.49 19.75
CA GLU A 99 7.34 -2.59 21.09
C GLU A 99 5.88 -2.15 21.09
N ILE A 100 5.05 -2.79 21.93
CA ILE A 100 3.62 -2.48 22.08
C ILE A 100 3.41 -1.70 23.38
N HIS A 101 2.93 -0.47 23.25
CA HIS A 101 2.66 0.44 24.34
C HIS A 101 1.17 0.74 24.47
N TYR A 102 0.74 0.92 25.71
CA TYR A 102 -0.59 1.44 25.99
C TYR A 102 -0.58 2.96 25.85
N HIS A 103 -1.56 3.51 25.12
CA HIS A 103 -1.81 4.94 25.00
C HIS A 103 -3.28 5.23 25.30
N PRO A 104 -3.62 6.13 26.25
CA PRO A 104 -5.02 6.35 26.62
C PRO A 104 -5.89 6.76 25.43
N GLY A 105 -7.08 6.14 25.27
CA GLY A 105 -7.98 6.40 24.14
C GLY A 105 -8.35 7.88 23.94
N LYS A 106 -8.48 8.65 25.03
CA LYS A 106 -8.70 10.12 24.97
C LYS A 106 -7.59 10.89 24.24
N ALA A 107 -6.38 10.33 24.20
CA ALA A 107 -5.22 10.86 23.49
C ALA A 107 -4.98 10.16 22.15
N ASN A 108 -5.76 9.13 21.80
CA ASN A 108 -5.69 8.38 20.55
C ASN A 108 -6.66 8.92 19.48
N VAL A 109 -6.92 10.22 19.52
CA VAL A 109 -8.04 10.90 18.82
C VAL A 109 -8.05 10.63 17.32
N VAL A 110 -6.87 10.55 16.70
CA VAL A 110 -6.75 10.38 15.25
C VAL A 110 -7.09 8.96 14.82
N ALA A 111 -6.56 7.95 15.51
CA ALA A 111 -6.89 6.56 15.23
C ALA A 111 -8.36 6.26 15.57
N ASP A 112 -8.88 6.82 16.68
CA ASP A 112 -10.29 6.74 17.09
C ASP A 112 -11.24 7.32 16.01
N ALA A 113 -10.89 8.48 15.45
CA ALA A 113 -11.67 9.07 14.36
C ALA A 113 -11.67 8.18 13.10
N LEU A 114 -10.52 7.61 12.75
CA LEU A 114 -10.37 6.72 11.59
C LEU A 114 -11.10 5.38 11.76
N SER A 115 -11.20 4.87 12.98
CA SER A 115 -11.87 3.60 13.26
C SER A 115 -13.39 3.76 13.37
N ARG A 116 -13.90 4.93 13.78
CA ARG A 116 -15.33 5.16 14.08
C ARG A 116 -16.13 5.91 13.00
N LYS A 117 -15.49 6.64 12.09
CA LYS A 117 -16.19 7.41 11.04
C LYS A 117 -16.25 6.68 9.70
N SER A 118 -17.11 5.67 9.58
CA SER A 118 -17.39 5.00 8.30
C SER A 118 -18.54 5.64 7.49
N GLN A 119 -19.36 6.50 8.11
CA GLN A 119 -20.59 7.02 7.48
C GLN A 119 -20.44 8.35 6.73
N ILE A 120 -19.23 8.89 6.65
CA ILE A 120 -18.99 10.18 5.97
C ILE A 120 -18.31 10.00 4.62
N SER A 121 -18.76 9.03 3.84
CA SER A 121 -18.26 8.82 2.48
C SER A 121 -19.33 9.11 1.42
N LEU A 122 -20.63 9.02 1.75
CA LEU A 122 -21.72 9.21 0.79
C LEU A 122 -22.22 10.67 0.65
N LEU A 123 -22.19 11.47 1.72
CA LEU A 123 -22.71 12.85 1.71
C LEU A 123 -21.66 13.93 1.39
N TRP A 124 -20.39 13.75 1.80
CA TRP A 124 -19.32 14.72 1.52
C TRP A 124 -18.62 14.51 0.18
N ALA A 125 -18.59 13.29 -0.36
CA ALA A 125 -17.96 13.04 -1.68
C ALA A 125 -18.68 13.76 -2.84
N ARG A 126 -19.92 14.23 -2.64
CA ARG A 126 -20.66 15.04 -3.62
C ARG A 126 -20.41 16.55 -3.51
N GLU A 127 -19.84 17.02 -2.41
CA GLU A 127 -19.59 18.45 -2.15
C GLU A 127 -18.24 18.64 -1.42
N LEU A 128 -17.14 18.11 -1.99
CA LEU A 128 -15.81 18.44 -1.48
C LEU A 128 -15.49 19.90 -1.82
N PRO A 129 -15.11 20.74 -0.84
CA PRO A 129 -14.55 22.06 -1.13
C PRO A 129 -13.29 21.93 -2.01
N ASP A 130 -13.11 22.83 -2.97
CA ASP A 130 -12.03 22.77 -3.97
C ASP A 130 -10.64 22.62 -3.34
N GLU A 131 -10.41 23.25 -2.19
CA GLU A 131 -9.14 23.18 -1.45
C GLU A 131 -8.82 21.75 -0.97
N LEU A 132 -9.83 21.02 -0.50
CA LEU A 132 -9.70 19.62 -0.09
C LEU A 132 -9.60 18.70 -1.31
N ALA A 133 -10.30 19.00 -2.41
CA ALA A 133 -10.12 18.25 -3.66
C ALA A 133 -8.68 18.37 -4.19
N ILE A 134 -8.08 19.56 -4.11
CA ILE A 134 -6.67 19.79 -4.46
C ILE A 134 -5.73 19.03 -3.52
N GLU A 135 -6.03 18.96 -2.21
CA GLU A 135 -5.22 18.14 -1.29
C GLU A 135 -5.35 16.64 -1.55
N PHE A 136 -6.54 16.14 -1.88
CA PHE A 136 -6.75 14.74 -2.24
C PHE A 136 -6.02 14.37 -3.54
N ASP A 137 -6.04 15.25 -4.54
CA ASP A 137 -5.28 15.10 -5.79
C ASP A 137 -3.76 15.16 -5.53
N ARG A 138 -3.31 16.08 -4.66
CA ARG A 138 -1.90 16.15 -4.23
C ARG A 138 -1.40 14.91 -3.48
N LEU A 139 -2.28 14.32 -2.68
CA LEU A 139 -1.97 13.14 -1.86
C LEU A 139 -2.23 11.83 -2.58
N SER A 140 -2.73 11.88 -3.82
CA SER A 140 -3.13 10.70 -4.57
C SER A 140 -4.11 9.84 -3.76
N LEU A 141 -5.28 10.40 -3.44
CA LEU A 141 -6.35 9.73 -2.70
C LEU A 141 -7.63 9.69 -3.54
N GLY A 142 -8.16 8.49 -3.79
CA GLY A 142 -9.36 8.29 -4.61
C GLY A 142 -10.51 7.61 -3.85
N PHE A 143 -11.73 7.80 -4.35
CA PHE A 143 -12.91 7.07 -3.89
C PHE A 143 -13.31 6.03 -4.95
N LEU A 144 -13.43 4.75 -4.56
CA LEU A 144 -14.07 3.74 -5.40
C LEU A 144 -15.49 3.49 -4.90
N ASN A 145 -16.44 3.60 -5.82
CA ASN A 145 -17.82 3.20 -5.60
C ASN A 145 -17.97 1.72 -5.92
N ASN A 146 -18.06 0.89 -4.89
CA ASN A 146 -18.30 -0.53 -5.08
C ASN A 146 -19.82 -0.71 -5.28
N THR A 147 -20.23 -1.65 -6.13
CA THR A 147 -21.63 -1.88 -6.53
C THR A 147 -22.60 -2.24 -5.38
N GLU A 148 -22.12 -2.27 -4.13
CA GLU A 148 -22.90 -2.55 -2.92
C GLU A 148 -22.96 -1.35 -1.96
N GLY A 149 -22.88 -0.12 -2.48
CA GLY A 149 -23.07 1.11 -1.67
C GLY A 149 -21.97 1.35 -0.62
N THR A 150 -20.88 0.59 -0.69
CA THR A 150 -19.68 0.77 0.13
C THR A 150 -18.68 1.59 -0.65
N VAL A 151 -18.39 2.79 -0.15
CA VAL A 151 -17.28 3.62 -0.67
C VAL A 151 -16.02 3.21 0.09
N SER A 152 -15.10 2.54 -0.59
CA SER A 152 -13.75 2.35 -0.10
C SER A 152 -12.89 3.53 -0.53
N MET A 153 -12.23 4.15 0.45
CA MET A 153 -11.12 5.06 0.19
C MET A 153 -9.94 4.18 -0.18
N GLU A 154 -9.61 4.14 -1.47
CA GLU A 154 -8.37 3.51 -1.93
C GLU A 154 -7.36 4.62 -2.19
N PHE A 155 -6.10 4.36 -1.81
CA PHE A 155 -4.99 5.12 -2.33
C PHE A 155 -5.08 5.11 -3.86
N GLU A 156 -4.90 6.25 -4.51
CA GLU A 156 -4.68 6.28 -5.95
C GLU A 156 -3.53 5.33 -6.32
N PRO A 157 -3.54 4.86 -7.57
CA PRO A 157 -3.47 3.46 -7.87
C PRO A 157 -2.14 2.84 -7.44
N THR A 158 -2.13 1.53 -7.15
CA THR A 158 -0.85 0.81 -7.20
C THR A 158 -0.19 1.14 -8.55
N LEU A 159 1.12 1.31 -8.58
CA LEU A 159 1.87 1.54 -9.83
C LEU A 159 1.39 0.64 -10.99
N GLU A 160 0.94 -0.58 -10.68
CA GLU A 160 0.30 -1.50 -11.62
C GLU A 160 -1.00 -0.96 -12.25
N GLN A 161 -1.92 -0.38 -11.48
CA GLN A 161 -3.15 0.22 -11.99
C GLN A 161 -2.87 1.48 -12.85
N GLU A 162 -1.84 2.28 -12.52
CA GLU A 162 -1.39 3.37 -13.39
C GLU A 162 -0.86 2.84 -14.72
N ILE A 163 -0.06 1.77 -14.68
CA ILE A 163 0.42 1.06 -15.86
C ILE A 163 -0.77 0.58 -16.70
N ARG A 164 -1.78 -0.06 -16.09
CA ARG A 164 -2.98 -0.57 -16.78
C ARG A 164 -3.75 0.56 -17.46
N LYS A 165 -4.01 1.67 -16.77
CA LYS A 165 -4.66 2.86 -17.37
C LYS A 165 -3.82 3.42 -18.51
N GLY A 166 -2.51 3.54 -18.32
CA GLY A 166 -1.58 4.06 -19.32
C GLY A 166 -1.48 3.19 -20.58
N GLN A 167 -1.63 1.87 -20.44
CA GLN A 167 -1.66 0.94 -21.59
C GLN A 167 -2.81 1.21 -22.57
N LEU A 168 -3.93 1.78 -22.12
CA LEU A 168 -5.09 2.05 -22.98
C LEU A 168 -4.75 3.03 -24.12
N ASN A 169 -3.86 3.97 -23.85
CA ASN A 169 -3.52 5.06 -24.76
C ASN A 169 -2.13 4.88 -25.42
N ASP A 170 -1.39 3.82 -25.11
CA ASP A 170 -0.06 3.60 -25.65
C ASP A 170 -0.11 2.92 -27.03
N GLU A 171 0.38 3.62 -28.06
CA GLU A 171 0.36 3.15 -29.45
C GLU A 171 1.15 1.84 -29.67
N LYS A 172 2.26 1.63 -28.95
CA LYS A 172 3.04 0.38 -29.07
C LYS A 172 2.34 -0.79 -28.40
N ILE A 173 1.66 -0.53 -27.28
CA ILE A 173 0.84 -1.56 -26.62
C ILE A 173 -0.37 -1.93 -27.49
N LYS A 174 -1.01 -0.96 -28.16
CA LYS A 174 -2.06 -1.23 -29.15
C LYS A 174 -1.53 -2.07 -30.30
N GLU A 175 -0.36 -1.75 -30.84
CA GLU A 175 0.31 -2.54 -31.88
C GLU A 175 0.57 -3.98 -31.41
N ILE A 176 1.07 -4.18 -30.18
CA ILE A 176 1.25 -5.50 -29.58
C ILE A 176 -0.09 -6.24 -29.47
N LYS A 177 -1.17 -5.57 -29.06
CA LYS A 177 -2.51 -6.19 -29.00
C LYS A 177 -2.99 -6.69 -30.36
N GLU A 178 -2.76 -5.93 -31.43
CA GLU A 178 -3.09 -6.36 -32.79
C GLU A 178 -2.20 -7.53 -33.25
N LEU A 179 -0.91 -7.53 -32.91
CA LEU A 179 -0.02 -8.65 -33.22
C LEU A 179 -0.37 -9.92 -32.45
N ILE A 180 -0.88 -9.83 -31.22
CA ILE A 180 -1.39 -10.96 -30.46
C ILE A 180 -2.61 -11.57 -31.17
N LYS A 181 -3.54 -10.75 -31.70
CA LYS A 181 -4.70 -11.24 -32.47
C LYS A 181 -4.28 -11.98 -33.75
N LEU A 182 -3.17 -11.56 -34.35
CA LEU A 182 -2.59 -12.16 -35.56
C LEU A 182 -1.65 -13.35 -35.26
N ASP A 183 -1.52 -13.76 -33.99
CA ASP A 183 -0.60 -14.80 -33.52
C ASP A 183 0.88 -14.55 -33.91
N LYS A 184 1.27 -13.27 -34.01
CA LYS A 184 2.61 -12.81 -34.42
C LYS A 184 3.43 -12.23 -33.26
N ALA A 185 2.94 -12.32 -32.02
CA ALA A 185 3.58 -11.81 -30.83
C ALA A 185 3.91 -12.93 -29.81
N PRO A 186 4.81 -13.87 -30.15
CA PRO A 186 5.17 -14.96 -29.25
C PRO A 186 5.76 -14.39 -27.95
N GLY A 187 5.26 -14.85 -26.81
CA GLY A 187 5.67 -14.40 -25.48
C GLY A 187 4.85 -13.24 -24.91
N PHE A 188 3.92 -12.67 -25.68
CA PHE A 188 2.96 -11.70 -25.16
C PHE A 188 1.60 -12.35 -24.91
N ARG A 189 0.89 -11.87 -23.88
CA ARG A 189 -0.46 -12.29 -23.55
C ARG A 189 -1.29 -11.11 -23.07
N VAL A 190 -2.61 -11.23 -23.20
CA VAL A 190 -3.58 -10.30 -22.61
C VAL A 190 -4.34 -11.04 -21.51
N ASP A 191 -4.52 -10.41 -20.36
CA ASP A 191 -5.33 -10.97 -19.27
C ASP A 191 -6.83 -10.61 -19.39
N ALA A 192 -7.63 -11.06 -18.43
CA ALA A 192 -9.08 -10.79 -18.38
C ALA A 192 -9.41 -9.29 -18.26
N ASP A 193 -8.49 -8.49 -17.72
CA ASP A 193 -8.65 -7.04 -17.55
C ASP A 193 -8.19 -6.25 -18.80
N GLY A 194 -7.74 -6.95 -19.85
CA GLY A 194 -7.24 -6.31 -21.07
C GLY A 194 -5.81 -5.78 -20.96
N THR A 195 -5.07 -6.17 -19.91
CA THR A 195 -3.68 -5.77 -19.66
C THR A 195 -2.73 -6.64 -20.49
N VAL A 196 -1.74 -6.00 -21.10
CA VAL A 196 -0.69 -6.67 -21.88
C VAL A 196 0.48 -7.05 -20.98
N TRP A 197 0.89 -8.31 -21.09
CA TRP A 197 2.00 -8.91 -20.37
C TRP A 197 3.00 -9.52 -21.35
N HIS A 198 4.27 -9.53 -20.99
CA HIS A 198 5.32 -10.29 -21.68
C HIS A 198 5.82 -11.40 -20.73
N GLY A 199 5.33 -12.62 -20.94
CA GLY A 199 5.42 -13.70 -19.96
C GLY A 199 4.69 -13.34 -18.67
N ASP A 200 5.42 -13.26 -17.55
CA ASP A 200 4.89 -12.87 -16.23
C ASP A 200 5.16 -11.39 -15.87
N ARG A 201 5.60 -10.59 -16.84
CA ARG A 201 5.98 -9.19 -16.64
C ARG A 201 4.92 -8.25 -17.21
N ILE A 202 4.52 -7.26 -16.45
CA ILE A 202 3.57 -6.26 -16.94
C ILE A 202 4.27 -5.33 -17.94
N CYS A 203 3.63 -5.07 -19.07
CA CYS A 203 4.18 -4.15 -20.06
C CYS A 203 3.97 -2.69 -19.60
N VAL A 204 5.06 -1.96 -19.38
CA VAL A 204 4.99 -0.57 -18.94
C VAL A 204 4.82 0.34 -20.17
N PRO A 205 3.78 1.19 -20.22
CA PRO A 205 3.56 2.11 -21.33
C PRO A 205 4.70 3.12 -21.44
N ASN A 206 4.79 3.78 -22.59
CA ASN A 206 5.74 4.85 -22.89
C ASN A 206 5.33 6.18 -22.26
N ILE A 207 5.11 6.13 -20.95
CA ILE A 207 4.76 7.28 -20.12
C ILE A 207 5.96 7.57 -19.22
N LYS A 208 6.56 8.74 -19.40
CA LYS A 208 7.80 9.13 -18.72
C LYS A 208 7.66 9.12 -17.19
N SER A 209 6.55 9.65 -16.65
CA SER A 209 6.30 9.70 -15.21
C SER A 209 6.31 8.31 -14.56
N ILE A 210 5.63 7.35 -15.17
CA ILE A 210 5.55 5.96 -14.68
C ILE A 210 6.92 5.29 -14.72
N ARG A 211 7.65 5.43 -15.83
CA ARG A 211 9.00 4.84 -15.96
C ARG A 211 9.99 5.47 -15.00
N ASP A 212 9.99 6.80 -14.87
CA ASP A 212 10.86 7.52 -13.95
C ASP A 212 10.56 7.14 -12.48
N LEU A 213 9.29 6.90 -12.13
CA LEU A 213 8.91 6.40 -10.81
C LEU A 213 9.48 5.00 -10.55
N ILE A 214 9.28 4.05 -11.47
CA ILE A 214 9.82 2.68 -11.38
C ILE A 214 11.34 2.69 -11.20
N LEU A 215 12.03 3.49 -12.02
CA LEU A 215 13.48 3.56 -12.02
C LEU A 215 14.01 4.24 -10.76
N ARG A 216 13.36 5.30 -10.29
CA ARG A 216 13.72 6.01 -9.07
C ARG A 216 13.51 5.15 -7.83
N GLU A 217 12.37 4.48 -7.69
CA GLU A 217 12.13 3.59 -6.56
C GLU A 217 13.15 2.46 -6.51
N ALA A 218 13.46 1.83 -7.65
CA ALA A 218 14.48 0.79 -7.73
C ALA A 218 15.90 1.30 -7.42
N HIS A 219 16.17 2.59 -7.68
CA HIS A 219 17.45 3.22 -7.38
C HIS A 219 17.55 3.71 -5.92
N GLU A 220 16.47 4.22 -5.34
CA GLU A 220 16.42 4.82 -4.00
C GLU A 220 16.12 3.81 -2.87
N THR A 221 15.72 2.58 -3.21
CA THR A 221 15.48 1.55 -2.19
C THR A 221 16.77 1.25 -1.41
N ALA A 222 16.78 1.68 -0.14
CA ALA A 222 17.92 1.75 0.79
C ALA A 222 18.66 0.43 1.13
N TYR A 223 18.43 -0.66 0.39
CA TYR A 223 19.03 -1.98 0.61
C TYR A 223 20.18 -2.33 -0.34
N SER A 224 20.61 -1.43 -1.22
CA SER A 224 21.77 -1.70 -2.06
C SER A 224 22.76 -0.55 -1.99
N ILE A 225 23.88 -0.81 -1.32
CA ILE A 225 25.19 -0.26 -1.69
C ILE A 225 25.23 -0.28 -3.23
N HIS A 226 25.18 0.90 -3.86
CA HIS A 226 24.91 1.15 -5.29
C HIS A 226 24.76 -0.10 -6.17
N PRO A 227 23.52 -0.54 -6.46
CA PRO A 227 23.32 -1.65 -7.37
C PRO A 227 23.80 -1.17 -8.76
N GLY A 228 24.89 -1.75 -9.26
CA GLY A 228 25.31 -1.51 -10.64
C GLY A 228 24.15 -1.78 -11.61
N SER A 229 24.19 -1.17 -12.80
CA SER A 229 23.10 -1.22 -13.79
C SER A 229 22.57 -2.62 -14.09
N GLU A 230 23.43 -3.63 -13.99
CA GLU A 230 23.04 -5.02 -14.22
C GLU A 230 22.14 -5.55 -13.09
N LYS A 231 22.42 -5.27 -11.81
CA LYS A 231 21.59 -5.71 -10.67
C LYS A 231 20.21 -5.05 -10.71
N MET A 232 20.17 -3.73 -10.91
CA MET A 232 18.92 -2.98 -11.05
C MET A 232 18.06 -3.52 -12.21
N TYR A 233 18.68 -3.86 -13.34
CA TYR A 233 17.97 -4.46 -14.47
C TYR A 233 17.43 -5.85 -14.14
N GLN A 234 18.21 -6.71 -13.46
CA GLN A 234 17.74 -8.05 -13.08
C GLN A 234 16.54 -7.99 -12.14
N ASP A 235 16.54 -7.06 -11.18
CA ASP A 235 15.44 -6.90 -10.22
C ASP A 235 14.17 -6.38 -10.92
N LEU A 236 14.29 -5.34 -11.75
CA LEU A 236 13.16 -4.78 -12.50
C LEU A 236 12.59 -5.78 -13.52
N LYS A 237 13.45 -6.55 -14.18
CA LYS A 237 13.06 -7.57 -15.15
C LYS A 237 12.23 -8.69 -14.52
N GLN A 238 12.18 -8.87 -13.21
CA GLN A 238 11.28 -9.86 -12.61
C GLN A 238 9.81 -9.48 -12.77
N LYS A 239 9.50 -8.17 -12.79
CA LYS A 239 8.12 -7.67 -12.72
C LYS A 239 7.70 -6.82 -13.92
N PHE A 240 8.62 -6.05 -14.49
CA PHE A 240 8.32 -5.05 -15.52
C PHE A 240 9.00 -5.36 -16.85
N TRP A 241 8.38 -4.87 -17.94
CA TRP A 241 8.94 -4.94 -19.28
C TRP A 241 8.57 -3.70 -20.10
N TRP A 242 9.54 -3.10 -20.81
CA TRP A 242 9.29 -2.14 -21.89
C TRP A 242 10.43 -2.12 -22.90
N TYR A 243 10.15 -1.62 -24.10
CA TYR A 243 11.18 -1.43 -25.13
C TYR A 243 12.27 -0.48 -24.64
N GLY A 244 13.52 -0.97 -24.62
CA GLY A 244 14.68 -0.16 -24.24
C GLY A 244 14.98 -0.13 -22.74
N MET A 245 14.25 -0.89 -21.90
CA MET A 245 14.44 -0.93 -20.44
C MET A 245 15.90 -1.07 -20.01
N LYS A 246 16.66 -2.00 -20.61
CA LYS A 246 18.08 -2.19 -20.27
C LYS A 246 18.93 -0.94 -20.53
N ARG A 247 18.66 -0.21 -21.62
CA ARG A 247 19.38 1.03 -21.97
C ARG A 247 19.02 2.18 -21.03
N GLU A 248 17.75 2.28 -20.64
CA GLU A 248 17.29 3.30 -19.69
C GLU A 248 17.85 3.08 -18.27
N VAL A 249 17.86 1.83 -17.79
CA VAL A 249 18.51 1.45 -16.52
C VAL A 249 20.00 1.78 -16.55
N ALA A 250 20.71 1.41 -17.63
CA ALA A 250 22.13 1.72 -17.76
C ALA A 250 22.41 3.22 -17.74
N ARG A 251 21.55 4.04 -18.36
CA ARG A 251 21.68 5.50 -18.36
C ARG A 251 21.60 6.08 -16.95
N ILE A 252 20.65 5.64 -16.13
CA ILE A 252 20.46 6.15 -14.76
C ILE A 252 21.63 5.79 -13.85
N CYS A 253 22.17 4.58 -13.97
CA CYS A 253 23.34 4.16 -13.20
C CYS A 253 24.68 4.74 -13.73
N SER A 254 24.70 5.37 -14.91
CA SER A 254 25.93 5.97 -15.48
C SER A 254 26.18 7.41 -15.03
N PHE A 255 25.25 8.02 -14.27
CA PHE A 255 25.36 9.38 -13.74
C PHE A 255 25.71 9.43 -12.23
N VAL A 256 26.33 8.36 -11.71
CA VAL A 256 26.86 8.27 -10.34
C VAL A 256 28.37 8.10 -10.40
#